data_AF-A0A0N4V1E6-F1
#
_entry.id   AF-A0A0N4V1E6-F1
#
_cell.length_a   1.000
_cell.length_b   1.000
_cell.length_c   1.000
_cell.angle_alpha   90.00
_cell.angle_beta   90.00
_cell.angle_gamma   90.00
#
_symmetry.space_group_name_H-M   'P 1'
#
loop_
_entity.id
_entity.type
_entity.pdbx_description
1 polymer ?
#
loop_
_entity_poly.entity_id
_entity_poly.type
_entity_poly.pdbx_seq_one_letter_code
_entity_poly.pdbx_strand_id
1 'polypeptide(L)' 'MSGPILGGFSDLDVNDKEVQGIATRAMTKINAMRNGIFYMAKLKILSVKQQVVAGTNTVIEILAQESTCDKTVN' A
#
# COMPACT_ATOMS: atom_id res chain seq x y z
N MET A 1 -1.46 17.49 22.83
CA MET A 1 -1.48 16.79 21.53
C MET A 1 -0.06 16.81 21.00
N SER A 2 0.58 15.65 20.84
CA SER A 2 1.95 15.57 20.29
C SER A 2 1.87 15.67 18.78
N GLY A 3 2.60 16.62 18.18
CA GLY A 3 2.75 16.71 16.73
C GLY A 3 3.55 15.52 16.18
N PRO A 4 3.58 15.34 14.85
CA PRO A 4 4.33 14.27 14.21
C PRO A 4 5.83 14.39 14.56
N ILE A 5 6.43 13.26 14.95
CA ILE A 5 7.85 13.17 15.31
C ILE A 5 8.65 13.22 14.00
N LEU A 6 9.39 14.30 13.78
CA LEU A 6 10.29 14.42 12.62
C LEU A 6 11.36 13.32 12.69
N GLY A 7 11.56 12.60 11.59
CA GLY A 7 12.54 11.51 11.48
C GLY A 7 12.16 10.19 12.16
N GLY A 8 11.08 10.14 12.96
CA GLY A 8 10.56 8.90 13.55
C GLY A 8 9.44 8.28 12.72
N PHE A 9 9.27 6.95 12.80
CA PHE A 9 8.06 6.32 12.28
C PHE A 9 6.89 6.54 13.24
N SER A 10 5.75 6.94 12.70
CA SER A 10 4.45 6.93 13.38
C SER A 10 3.47 6.04 12.63
N ASP A 11 2.64 5.31 13.37
CA ASP A 11 1.57 4.52 12.78
C ASP A 11 0.46 5.43 12.22
N LEU A 12 -0.09 5.06 11.07
CA LEU A 12 -1.25 5.72 10.45
C LEU A 12 -2.49 4.83 10.54
N ASP A 13 -3.67 5.46 10.50
CA ASP A 13 -4.91 4.71 10.36
C ASP A 13 -4.98 4.05 8.97
N VAL A 14 -5.15 2.73 8.95
CA VAL A 14 -5.29 1.94 7.74
C VAL A 14 -6.55 2.32 6.93
N ASN A 15 -7.54 2.93 7.58
CA ASN A 15 -8.78 3.38 6.95
C ASN A 15 -8.69 4.79 6.37
N ASP A 16 -7.57 5.49 6.56
CA ASP A 16 -7.35 6.81 5.98
C ASP A 16 -7.41 6.73 4.45
N LYS A 17 -8.08 7.72 3.82
CA LYS A 17 -8.30 7.74 2.37
C LYS A 17 -6.99 7.84 1.59
N GLU A 18 -6.01 8.58 2.11
CA GLU A 18 -4.68 8.68 1.52
C GLU A 18 -3.97 7.33 1.58
N VAL A 19 -4.02 6.67 2.73
CA VAL A 19 -3.45 5.32 2.92
C VAL A 19 -4.07 4.30 1.97
N GLN A 20 -5.40 4.33 1.81
CA GLN A 20 -6.10 3.48 0.85
C GLN A 20 -5.68 3.77 -0.59
N GLY A 21 -5.48 5.04 -0.94
CA GLY A 21 -4.96 5.46 -2.24
C GLY A 21 -3.54 4.97 -2.51
N ILE A 22 -2.65 5.07 -1.51
CA ILE A 22 -1.27 4.57 -1.57
C ILE A 22 -1.28 3.05 -1.77
N ALA A 23 -2.09 2.32 -1.00
CA ALA A 23 -2.21 0.87 -1.12
C ALA A 23 -2.66 0.44 -2.53
N THR A 24 -3.65 1.14 -3.09
CA THR A 24 -4.14 0.87 -4.45
C THR A 24 -3.04 1.12 -5.48
N ARG A 25 -2.32 2.25 -5.40
CA ARG A 25 -1.18 2.54 -6.30
C ARG A 25 -0.08 1.49 -6.19
N ALA A 26 0.23 1.04 -4.97
CA ALA A 26 1.22 -0.02 -4.73
C ALA A 26 0.79 -1.32 -5.41
N MET A 27 -0.46 -1.74 -5.26
CA MET A 27 -1.00 -2.95 -5.91
C MET A 27 -1.02 -2.85 -7.43
N THR A 28 -1.36 -1.68 -8.00
CA THR A 28 -1.25 -1.46 -9.45
C THR A 28 0.19 -1.65 -9.94
N LYS A 29 1.17 -1.07 -9.24
CA LYS A 29 2.58 -1.22 -9.60
C LYS A 29 3.05 -2.67 -9.46
N ILE A 30 2.69 -3.36 -8.38
CA ILE A 30 3.01 -4.78 -8.18
C ILE A 30 2.45 -5.62 -9.32
N ASN A 31 1.19 -5.39 -9.70
CA ASN A 31 0.57 -6.12 -10.81
C ASN A 31 1.23 -5.87 -12.16
N ALA A 32 1.70 -4.64 -12.41
CA ALA A 32 2.43 -4.30 -13.63
C ALA A 32 3.84 -4.92 -13.68
N MET A 33 4.52 -5.06 -12.54
CA MET A 33 5.86 -5.66 -12.46
C MET A 33 5.84 -7.20 -12.44
N ARG A 34 4.70 -7.81 -12.08
CA ARG A 34 4.57 -9.26 -11.94
C ARG A 34 4.19 -9.93 -13.27
N ASN A 35 4.99 -10.90 -13.70
CA ASN A 35 4.75 -11.73 -14.90
C ASN A 35 3.68 -12.83 -14.73
N GLY A 36 2.79 -12.72 -13.74
CA GLY A 36 1.73 -13.68 -13.50
C GLY A 36 0.48 -13.36 -14.33
N ILE A 37 -0.23 -14.40 -14.76
CA ILE A 37 -1.44 -14.31 -15.61
C ILE A 37 -2.57 -13.62 -14.87
N PHE A 38 -2.75 -13.88 -13.57
CA PHE A 38 -3.82 -13.30 -12.78
C PHE A 38 -3.37 -12.09 -11.96
N TYR A 39 -4.31 -11.16 -11.73
CA TYR A 39 -4.09 -10.00 -10.87
C TYR A 39 -3.95 -10.41 -9.39
N MET A 40 -3.06 -9.74 -8.67
CA MET A 40 -3.04 -9.73 -7.21
C MET A 40 -4.11 -8.75 -6.71
N ALA A 41 -5.05 -9.25 -5.92
CA ALA A 41 -6.06 -8.45 -5.23
C ALA A 41 -5.59 -8.07 -3.81
N LYS A 42 -5.91 -6.85 -3.39
CA LYS A 42 -5.72 -6.37 -2.03
C LYS A 42 -6.81 -6.98 -1.14
N LEU A 43 -6.44 -7.82 -0.18
CA LEU A 43 -7.38 -8.32 0.83
C LEU A 43 -7.50 -7.36 2.00
N LYS A 44 -6.36 -6.98 2.58
CA LYS A 44 -6.31 -6.15 3.78
C LYS A 44 -4.99 -5.39 3.89
N ILE A 45 -5.05 -4.20 4.47
CA ILE A 45 -3.86 -3.47 4.92
C ILE A 45 -3.62 -3.88 6.38
N LEU A 46 -2.44 -4.43 6.67
CA LEU A 46 -2.10 -4.94 8.00
C LEU A 46 -1.52 -3.84 8.90
N SER A 47 -0.59 -3.05 8.35
CA SER A 47 0.07 -1.97 9.07
C SER A 47 0.53 -0.89 8.10
N VAL A 48 0.54 0.37 8.56
CA VAL A 48 1.05 1.52 7.81
C VAL A 48 1.86 2.38 8.76
N LYS A 49 3.08 2.71 8.35
CA LYS A 49 3.99 3.57 9.10
C LYS A 49 4.47 4.69 8.19
N GLN A 50 4.53 5.90 8.74
CA GLN A 50 5.00 7.07 8.03
C GLN A 50 6.16 7.72 8.78
N GLN A 51 7.15 8.17 8.05
CA GLN A 51 8.29 8.92 8.57
C GLN A 51 8.45 10.21 7.76
N VAL A 52 8.50 11.34 8.45
CA VAL A 52 8.75 12.65 7.85
C VAL A 52 10.26 12.89 7.76
N VAL A 53 10.78 13.04 6.54
CA VAL A 53 12.20 13.28 6.21
C VAL A 53 12.31 14.49 5.27
N ALA A 54 13.21 14.49 4.27
CA ALA A 54 13.13 15.40 3.11
C ALA A 54 11.99 14.99 2.15
N GLY A 55 10.76 14.97 2.67
CA GLY A 55 9.58 14.35 2.06
C GLY A 55 8.94 13.35 3.01
N THR A 56 8.10 12.47 2.46
CA THR A 56 7.41 11.44 3.23
C THR A 56 7.90 10.07 2.83
N ASN A 57 8.36 9.28 3.79
CA ASN A 57 8.60 7.85 3.63
C ASN A 57 7.44 7.07 4.24
N THR A 58 6.67 6.36 3.42
CA THR A 58 5.52 5.56 3.85
C THR A 58 5.82 4.08 3.61
N VAL A 59 5.78 3.29 4.68
CA VAL A 59 5.93 1.84 4.65
C VAL A 59 4.55 1.23 4.89
N ILE A 60 4.09 0.41 3.94
CA ILE A 60 2.77 -0.22 4.00
C ILE A 60 2.91 -1.73 3.89
N GLU A 61 2.22 -2.45 4.76
CA GLU A 61 2.13 -3.90 4.75
C GLU A 61 0.74 -4.32 4.26
N ILE A 62 0.70 -5.07 3.17
CA ILE A 62 -0.54 -5.45 2.48
C ILE A 62 -0.62 -6.97 2.40
N LEU A 63 -1.72 -7.53 2.90
CA LEU A 63 -2.11 -8.90 2.59
C LEU A 63 -2.74 -8.92 1.20
N ALA A 64 -2.09 -9.59 0.26
CA ALA A 64 -2.54 -9.75 -1.11
C ALA A 64 -2.69 -11.22 -1.48
N GLN A 65 -3.65 -11.51 -2.34
CA GLN A 65 -3.90 -12.85 -2.86
C GLN A 65 -4.09 -12.78 -4.37
N GLU A 66 -3.69 -13.82 -5.09
CA GLU A 66 -4.00 -13.95 -6.50
C GLU A 66 -5.52 -14.09 -6.70
N SER A 67 -6.08 -13.29 -7.60
CA SER A 67 -7.50 -13.33 -7.94
C SER A 67 -7.76 -14.27 -9.11
N THR A 68 -9.03 -14.41 -9.47
CA THR A 68 -9.45 -15.12 -10.68
C THR A 68 -9.51 -14.21 -11.91
N CYS A 69 -9.13 -12.94 -11.78
CA CYS A 69 -9.14 -11.99 -12.90
C CYS A 69 -7.86 -12.13 -13.70
N ASP A 70 -7.99 -12.55 -14.95
CA ASP A 70 -6.89 -12.68 -15.90
C ASP A 70 -6.46 -11.29 -16.40
N LYS A 71 -5.15 -11.05 -16.50
CA LYS A 71 -4.56 -9.81 -17.03
C LYS A 71 -4.63 -9.71 -18.55
N THR A 72 -4.85 -10.83 -19.24
CA THR A 72 -4.93 -10.92 -20.71
C THR A 72 -6.34 -10.69 -21.24
N VAL A 73 -7.35 -10.82 -20.38
CA VAL A 73 -8.76 -10.64 -20.73
C VAL A 73 -9.16 -9.25 -20.25
N ASN A 74 -9.36 -8.33 -21.20
CA ASN A 74 -9.74 -6.93 -20.96
C ASN A 74 -11.25 -6.75 -21.05
#